data_AF-A0A815LQ26-F1
#
_entry.id   AF-A0A815LQ26-F1
#
_cell.length_a   1.000
_cell.length_b   1.000
_cell.length_c   1.000
_cell.angle_alpha   90.00
_cell.angle_beta   90.00
_cell.angle_gamma   90.00
#
_symmetry.space_group_name_H-M   'P 1'
#
loop_
_entity.id
_entity.type
_entity.pdbx_description
1 polymer ?
#
loop_
_entity_poly.entity_id
_entity_poly.type
_entity_poly.pdbx_seq_one_letter_code
_entity_poly.pdbx_strand_id
1 'polypeptide(L)'
;MTALRVFPFIGALIAVAALVLSIIGISTTYWFSNALGHSGLWQTCPAGVCVRRDGGQAAPIALAAVIAIGVAALLAIFSGLARNKSDASNNTARLCGVIAVILLFSSGILIAAALYTFVNAVNVTGYSFTLMTIAQFLSFLAAMLVAHWMGHSFTVIS
;
A
#
# COMPACT_ATOMS: atom_id res chain seq x y z
N MET A 1 -17.94 16.76 18.68
CA MET A 1 -18.27 15.36 18.27
C MET A 1 -18.14 15.08 16.77
N THR A 2 -17.78 16.06 15.92
CA THR A 2 -17.64 15.88 14.45
C THR A 2 -16.27 15.32 14.02
N ALA A 3 -15.19 15.61 14.74
CA ALA A 3 -13.84 15.16 14.39
C ALA A 3 -13.68 13.62 14.39
N LEU A 4 -14.35 12.90 15.29
CA LEU A 4 -14.23 11.43 15.40
C LEU A 4 -14.77 10.66 14.19
N ARG A 5 -15.62 11.27 13.37
CA ARG A 5 -16.22 10.60 12.19
C ARG A 5 -15.38 10.71 10.92
N VAL A 6 -14.38 11.60 10.88
CA VAL A 6 -13.61 11.92 9.66
C VAL A 6 -12.33 11.08 9.53
N PHE A 7 -11.71 10.71 10.67
CA PHE A 7 -10.49 9.90 10.70
C PHE A 7 -10.52 8.57 9.92
N PRO A 8 -11.60 7.75 9.93
CA PRO A 8 -11.60 6.50 9.17
C PRO A 8 -11.59 6.76 7.65
N PHE A 9 -12.22 7.83 7.19
CA PHE A 9 -12.19 8.23 5.79
C PHE A 9 -10.82 8.76 5.37
N ILE A 10 -10.14 9.52 6.24
CA ILE A 10 -8.77 9.98 5.97
C ILE A 10 -7.82 8.79 5.85
N GLY A 11 -7.87 7.84 6.79
CA GLY A 11 -7.05 6.63 6.73
C GLY A 11 -7.32 5.81 5.45
N ALA A 12 -8.58 5.65 5.07
CA ALA A 12 -8.96 4.99 3.83
C ALA A 12 -8.47 5.74 2.57
N LEU A 13 -8.58 7.07 2.52
CA LEU A 13 -8.10 7.87 1.41
C LEU A 13 -6.58 7.75 1.23
N ILE A 14 -5.84 7.73 2.34
CA ILE A 14 -4.38 7.54 2.32
C ILE A 14 -4.04 6.12 1.86
N ALA A 15 -4.80 5.10 2.28
CA ALA A 15 -4.63 3.73 1.77
C ALA A 15 -4.89 3.63 0.26
N VAL A 16 -5.89 4.35 -0.26
CA VAL A 16 -6.16 4.44 -1.72
C VAL A 16 -5.03 5.17 -2.44
N ALA A 17 -4.50 6.26 -1.88
CA ALA A 17 -3.33 6.94 -2.45
C ALA A 17 -2.10 6.02 -2.49
N ALA A 18 -1.84 5.27 -1.42
CA ALA A 18 -0.79 4.25 -1.39
C ALA A 18 -1.01 3.20 -2.48
N LEU A 19 -2.24 2.70 -2.65
CA LEU A 19 -2.58 1.73 -3.68
C LEU A 19 -2.29 2.25 -5.09
N VAL A 20 -2.75 3.46 -5.41
CA VAL A 20 -2.56 4.06 -6.74
C VAL A 20 -1.08 4.23 -7.03
N LEU A 21 -0.31 4.76 -6.08
CA LEU A 21 1.14 4.92 -6.22
C LEU A 21 1.85 3.57 -6.37
N SER A 22 1.44 2.54 -5.63
CA SER A 22 1.98 1.20 -5.79
C SER A 22 1.66 0.60 -7.16
N ILE A 23 0.43 0.75 -7.68
CA ILE A 23 0.05 0.28 -9.01
C ILE A 23 0.89 0.96 -10.09
N ILE A 24 1.02 2.29 -10.01
CA ILE A 24 1.86 3.05 -10.95
C ILE A 24 3.32 2.60 -10.82
N GLY A 25 3.81 2.45 -9.59
CA GLY A 25 5.15 1.97 -9.30
C GLY A 25 5.44 0.62 -9.96
N ILE A 26 4.61 -0.41 -9.75
CA ILE A 26 4.86 -1.74 -10.30
C ILE A 26 4.62 -1.85 -11.82
N SER A 27 3.76 -1.00 -12.40
CA SER A 27 3.40 -1.07 -13.83
C SER A 27 4.38 -0.33 -14.73
N THR A 28 5.11 0.64 -14.19
CA THR A 28 6.06 1.45 -14.94
C THR A 28 7.41 0.76 -15.11
N THR A 29 8.10 1.11 -16.19
CA THR A 29 9.37 0.49 -16.61
C THR A 29 10.61 1.26 -16.18
N TYR A 30 10.48 2.09 -15.14
CA TYR A 30 11.53 3.01 -14.69
C TYR A 30 11.88 2.79 -13.22
N TRP A 31 12.07 1.52 -12.86
CA TRP A 31 12.68 1.14 -11.59
C TRP A 31 14.19 1.35 -11.62
N PHE A 32 14.78 1.14 -12.79
CA PHE A 32 16.17 1.39 -13.14
C PHE A 32 16.21 2.17 -14.45
N SER A 33 17.09 3.16 -14.56
CA SER A 33 17.32 3.89 -15.80
C SER A 33 18.81 4.25 -15.92
N ASN A 34 19.39 3.98 -17.09
CA ASN A 34 20.75 4.34 -17.44
C ASN A 34 20.83 4.82 -18.89
N ALA A 35 22.02 5.19 -19.34
CA ALA A 35 22.25 5.63 -20.73
C ALA A 35 21.93 4.55 -21.78
N LEU A 36 21.83 3.27 -21.38
CA LEU A 36 21.54 2.13 -22.26
C LEU A 36 20.04 1.81 -22.35
N GLY A 37 19.20 2.39 -21.48
CA GLY A 37 17.76 2.18 -21.46
C GLY A 37 17.15 2.24 -20.06
N HIS A 38 15.95 1.69 -19.92
CA HIS A 38 15.24 1.63 -18.65
C HIS A 38 14.65 0.24 -18.43
N SER A 39 14.54 -0.16 -17.16
CA SER A 39 14.01 -1.45 -16.75
C SER A 39 13.02 -1.28 -15.61
N GLY A 40 11.91 -2.01 -15.70
CA GLY A 40 10.93 -2.17 -14.63
C GLY A 40 10.93 -3.58 -14.07
N LEU A 41 9.86 -3.87 -13.31
CA LEU A 41 9.62 -5.19 -12.74
C LEU A 41 9.25 -6.25 -13.80
N TRP A 42 8.48 -5.88 -14.81
CA TRP A 42 7.91 -6.85 -15.77
C TRP A 42 8.55 -6.81 -17.16
N GLN A 43 9.29 -5.73 -17.44
CA GLN A 43 9.80 -5.44 -18.77
C GLN A 43 11.12 -4.68 -18.66
N THR A 44 11.99 -4.89 -19.64
CA THR A 44 13.22 -4.12 -19.83
C THR A 44 13.23 -3.55 -21.24
N CYS A 45 13.61 -2.28 -21.38
CA CYS A 45 13.60 -1.56 -22.64
C CYS A 45 14.99 -1.01 -22.96
N PRO A 46 15.94 -1.87 -23.40
CA PRO A 46 17.23 -1.41 -23.92
C PRO A 46 17.02 -0.63 -25.23
N ALA A 47 17.63 0.55 -25.32
CA ALA A 47 17.61 1.39 -26.53
C ALA A 47 16.22 1.62 -27.17
N GLY A 48 15.15 1.64 -26.36
CA GLY A 48 13.77 1.89 -26.83
C GLY A 48 12.98 0.65 -27.28
N VAL A 49 13.59 -0.55 -27.34
CA VAL A 49 12.87 -1.79 -27.66
C VAL A 49 12.58 -2.56 -26.38
N CYS A 50 11.29 -2.72 -26.05
CA CYS A 50 10.87 -3.39 -24.82
C CYS A 50 10.72 -4.90 -24.98
N VAL A 51 11.33 -5.65 -24.07
CA VAL A 51 11.18 -7.11 -23.95
C VAL A 51 10.71 -7.48 -22.55
N ARG A 52 9.95 -8.58 -22.45
CA ARG A 52 9.46 -9.10 -21.18
C ARG A 52 10.61 -9.60 -20.32
N ARG A 53 10.57 -9.30 -19.03
CA ARG A 53 11.52 -9.79 -18.03
C ARG A 53 10.75 -10.27 -16.81
N ASP A 54 11.15 -11.41 -16.29
CA ASP A 54 10.66 -11.87 -15.00
C ASP A 54 11.45 -11.13 -13.92
N GLY A 55 10.84 -10.16 -13.25
CA GLY A 55 11.46 -9.24 -12.27
C GLY A 55 12.02 -9.87 -10.99
N GLY A 56 12.45 -11.13 -11.07
CA GLY A 56 13.03 -11.90 -9.99
C GLY A 56 12.10 -11.98 -8.79
N GLN A 57 12.70 -11.96 -7.60
CA GLN A 57 11.99 -12.01 -6.33
C GLN A 57 11.23 -10.70 -6.02
N ALA A 58 11.66 -9.56 -6.59
CA ALA A 58 11.01 -8.26 -6.32
C ALA A 58 9.60 -8.17 -6.91
N ALA A 59 9.37 -8.77 -8.09
CA ALA A 59 8.07 -8.76 -8.77
C ALA A 59 6.91 -9.39 -7.97
N PRO A 60 7.00 -10.66 -7.53
CA PRO A 60 5.92 -11.27 -6.76
C PRO A 60 5.72 -10.62 -5.38
N ILE A 61 6.79 -10.16 -4.72
CA ILE A 61 6.71 -9.48 -3.43
C ILE A 61 5.96 -8.14 -3.58
N ALA A 62 6.31 -7.33 -4.57
CA ALA A 62 5.64 -6.07 -4.83
C ALA A 62 4.17 -6.28 -5.19
N LEU A 63 3.86 -7.27 -6.03
CA LEU A 63 2.49 -7.60 -6.40
C LEU A 63 1.64 -8.02 -5.18
N ALA A 64 2.19 -8.87 -4.31
CA ALA A 64 1.52 -9.27 -3.07
C ALA A 64 1.23 -8.05 -2.17
N ALA A 65 2.16 -7.10 -2.08
CA ALA A 65 1.96 -5.87 -1.32
C ALA A 65 0.81 -5.02 -1.90
N VAL A 66 0.76 -4.85 -3.22
CA VAL A 66 -0.31 -4.07 -3.89
C VAL A 66 -1.68 -4.69 -3.64
N ILE A 67 -1.79 -6.02 -3.74
CA ILE A 67 -3.03 -6.74 -3.46
C ILE A 67 -3.43 -6.55 -1.99
N ALA A 68 -2.49 -6.68 -1.06
CA ALA A 68 -2.74 -6.47 0.36
C ALA A 68 -3.25 -5.05 0.67
N ILE A 69 -2.65 -4.01 0.06
CA ILE A 69 -3.14 -2.62 0.20
C ILE A 69 -4.57 -2.50 -0.34
N GLY A 70 -4.86 -3.08 -1.50
CA GLY A 70 -6.18 -3.02 -2.12
C GLY A 70 -7.26 -3.63 -1.23
N VAL A 71 -7.01 -4.84 -0.72
CA VAL A 71 -7.92 -5.52 0.22
C VAL A 71 -8.08 -4.70 1.51
N ALA A 72 -6.97 -4.17 2.04
CA ALA A 72 -7.01 -3.39 3.27
C ALA A 72 -7.79 -2.08 3.12
N ALA A 73 -7.64 -1.38 1.99
CA ALA A 73 -8.39 -0.16 1.69
C ALA A 73 -9.90 -0.43 1.66
N LEU A 74 -10.33 -1.53 1.02
CA LEU A 74 -11.74 -1.93 1.00
C LEU A 74 -12.26 -2.25 2.41
N LEU A 75 -11.49 -2.98 3.23
CA LEU A 75 -11.86 -3.30 4.60
C LEU A 75 -11.91 -2.06 5.51
N ALA A 76 -11.00 -1.10 5.32
CA ALA A 76 -11.00 0.18 6.01
C ALA A 76 -12.25 1.01 5.66
N ILE A 77 -12.64 1.06 4.37
CA ILE A 77 -13.86 1.74 3.93
C ILE A 77 -15.10 1.05 4.51
N PHE A 78 -15.16 -0.29 4.42
CA PHE A 78 -16.27 -1.07 4.96
C PHE A 78 -16.42 -0.86 6.46
N SER A 79 -15.34 -0.93 7.24
CA SER A 79 -15.39 -0.70 8.68
C SER A 79 -15.83 0.73 9.04
N GLY A 80 -15.40 1.75 8.27
CA GLY A 80 -15.85 3.13 8.44
C GLY A 80 -17.34 3.34 8.13
N LEU A 81 -17.83 2.77 7.02
CA LEU A 81 -19.24 2.86 6.62
C LEU A 81 -20.16 2.06 7.55
N ALA A 82 -19.76 0.84 7.90
CA ALA A 82 -20.54 -0.06 8.75
C ALA A 82 -20.75 0.50 10.15
N ARG A 83 -19.83 1.30 10.69
CA ARG A 83 -20.02 1.96 12.00
C ARG A 83 -20.85 3.24 11.96
N ASN A 84 -20.94 3.89 10.80
CA ASN A 84 -21.81 5.07 10.64
C ASN A 84 -23.29 4.69 10.60
N LYS A 85 -23.62 3.47 10.19
CA LYS A 85 -24.96 2.89 10.33
C LYS A 85 -24.97 2.06 11.61
N SER A 86 -25.69 2.48 12.64
CA SER A 86 -25.67 1.90 14.00
C SER A 86 -26.05 0.41 14.13
N ASP A 87 -26.27 -0.31 13.02
CA ASP A 87 -26.86 -1.65 12.99
C ASP A 87 -25.90 -2.76 12.55
N ALA A 88 -24.68 -2.43 12.09
CA ALA A 88 -23.69 -3.47 11.84
C ALA A 88 -23.14 -3.97 13.18
N SER A 89 -23.24 -5.27 13.44
CA SER A 89 -22.57 -5.96 14.57
C SER A 89 -21.19 -5.33 14.79
N ASN A 90 -21.05 -4.63 15.93
CA ASN A 90 -19.88 -3.83 16.26
C ASN A 90 -18.58 -4.64 16.14
N ASN A 91 -18.69 -5.97 16.26
CA ASN A 91 -17.62 -6.94 16.10
C ASN A 91 -17.14 -7.14 14.66
N THR A 92 -18.03 -7.18 13.66
CA THR A 92 -17.63 -7.38 12.26
C THR A 92 -16.86 -6.17 11.73
N ALA A 93 -17.39 -4.96 11.95
CA ALA A 93 -16.71 -3.73 11.55
C ALA A 93 -15.36 -3.55 12.28
N ARG A 94 -15.29 -3.96 13.55
CA ARG A 94 -14.04 -3.98 14.32
C ARG A 94 -13.02 -4.96 13.73
N LEU A 95 -13.44 -6.18 13.40
CA LEU A 95 -12.56 -7.20 12.83
C LEU A 95 -12.00 -6.75 11.48
N CYS A 96 -12.84 -6.19 10.60
CA CYS A 96 -12.40 -5.62 9.33
C CYS A 96 -11.35 -4.51 9.51
N GLY A 97 -11.53 -3.62 10.49
CA GLY A 97 -10.55 -2.58 10.80
C GLY A 97 -9.20 -3.15 11.27
N VAL A 98 -9.21 -4.15 12.14
CA VAL A 98 -7.98 -4.82 12.62
C VAL A 98 -7.25 -5.52 11.48
N ILE A 99 -7.99 -6.26 10.64
CA ILE A 99 -7.41 -6.93 9.46
C ILE A 99 -6.82 -5.88 8.51
N ALA A 100 -7.51 -4.77 8.27
CA ALA A 100 -7.00 -3.68 7.44
C ALA A 100 -5.67 -3.12 7.95
N VAL A 101 -5.54 -2.90 9.28
CA VAL A 101 -4.28 -2.42 9.88
C VAL A 101 -3.15 -3.43 9.67
N ILE A 102 -3.40 -4.72 9.93
CA ILE A 102 -2.39 -5.77 9.75
C ILE A 102 -1.93 -5.84 8.29
N LEU A 103 -2.87 -5.80 7.34
CA LEU A 103 -2.57 -5.83 5.91
C LEU A 103 -1.83 -4.57 5.43
N LEU A 104 -2.18 -3.38 5.92
CA LEU A 104 -1.46 -2.15 5.59
C LEU A 104 -0.03 -2.18 6.15
N PHE A 105 0.15 -2.65 7.38
CA PHE A 105 1.47 -2.75 7.99
C PHE A 105 2.35 -3.79 7.29
N SER A 106 1.80 -4.98 7.02
CA SER A 106 2.51 -6.03 6.29
C SER A 106 2.84 -5.61 4.86
N SER A 107 1.95 -4.87 4.18
CA SER A 107 2.23 -4.35 2.84
C SER A 107 3.40 -3.36 2.83
N GLY A 108 3.54 -2.50 3.83
CA GLY A 108 4.69 -1.60 3.95
C GLY A 108 6.01 -2.37 4.10
N ILE A 109 5.99 -3.46 4.88
CA ILE A 109 7.16 -4.35 5.02
C ILE A 109 7.47 -5.07 3.70
N LEU A 110 6.46 -5.58 3.01
CA LEU A 110 6.64 -6.25 1.71
C LEU A 110 7.20 -5.29 0.66
N ILE A 111 6.73 -4.04 0.61
CA ILE A 111 7.32 -3.02 -0.27
C ILE A 111 8.79 -2.79 0.09
N ALA A 112 9.14 -2.67 1.38
CA ALA A 112 10.53 -2.54 1.80
C ALA A 112 11.40 -3.71 1.32
N ALA A 113 10.89 -4.95 1.43
CA ALA A 113 11.58 -6.14 0.96
C ALA A 113 11.75 -6.16 -0.58
N ALA A 114 10.73 -5.74 -1.32
CA ALA A 114 10.82 -5.60 -2.78
C ALA A 114 11.86 -4.54 -3.19
N LEU A 115 11.89 -3.40 -2.50
CA LEU A 115 12.88 -2.34 -2.75
C LEU A 115 14.31 -2.83 -2.43
N TYR A 116 14.50 -3.51 -1.30
CA TYR A 116 15.80 -4.03 -0.88
C TYR A 116 16.34 -5.08 -1.87
N THR A 117 15.50 -6.05 -2.25
CA THR A 117 15.87 -7.08 -3.23
C THR A 117 16.21 -6.48 -4.60
N PHE A 118 15.55 -5.39 -4.99
CA PHE A 118 15.83 -4.69 -6.23
C PHE A 118 17.14 -3.90 -6.17
N VAL A 119 17.39 -3.11 -5.11
CA VAL A 119 18.65 -2.34 -4.95
C VAL A 119 19.87 -3.26 -4.90
N ASN A 120 19.77 -4.41 -4.26
CA ASN A 120 20.88 -5.36 -4.25
C ASN A 120 21.19 -5.91 -5.66
N ALA A 121 20.24 -5.83 -6.59
CA ALA A 121 20.44 -6.23 -7.98
C ALA A 121 20.90 -5.06 -8.88
N VAL A 122 20.69 -3.80 -8.49
CA VAL A 122 21.03 -2.61 -9.32
C VAL A 122 21.50 -1.39 -8.50
N ASN A 123 22.55 -0.71 -8.98
CA ASN A 123 23.14 0.46 -8.29
C ASN A 123 22.49 1.82 -8.60
N VAL A 124 21.53 1.90 -9.53
CA VAL A 124 20.89 3.16 -9.94
C VAL A 124 19.37 3.01 -9.88
N THR A 125 18.67 3.88 -9.15
CA THR A 125 17.22 3.82 -8.97
C THR A 125 16.51 4.87 -9.84
N GLY A 126 15.35 4.51 -10.40
CA GLY A 126 14.49 5.40 -11.17
C GLY A 126 13.28 5.91 -10.37
N TYR A 127 12.43 6.73 -10.98
CA TYR A 127 11.29 7.34 -10.30
C TYR A 127 10.24 6.33 -9.80
N SER A 128 10.14 5.15 -10.43
CA SER A 128 9.17 4.11 -10.03
C SER A 128 9.55 3.54 -8.65
N PHE A 129 10.85 3.49 -8.36
CA PHE A 129 11.39 3.14 -7.06
C PHE A 129 10.95 4.15 -6.00
N THR A 130 11.09 5.45 -6.27
CA THR A 130 10.66 6.52 -5.37
C THR A 130 9.16 6.50 -5.10
N LEU A 131 8.33 6.24 -6.12
CA LEU A 131 6.87 6.10 -5.96
C LEU A 131 6.52 4.96 -4.99
N MET A 132 7.22 3.82 -5.10
CA MET A 132 7.04 2.69 -4.19
C MET A 132 7.48 3.03 -2.77
N THR A 133 8.59 3.77 -2.59
CA THR A 133 9.01 4.26 -1.27
C THR A 133 7.98 5.19 -0.65
N ILE A 134 7.39 6.11 -1.43
CA ILE A 134 6.31 6.99 -0.95
C ILE A 134 5.08 6.15 -0.56
N ALA A 135 4.70 5.18 -1.40
CA ALA A 135 3.58 4.29 -1.12
C ALA A 135 3.76 3.48 0.18
N GLN A 136 4.99 3.05 0.48
CA GLN A 136 5.34 2.39 1.75
C GLN A 136 5.06 3.30 2.96
N PHE A 137 5.51 4.56 2.93
CA PHE A 137 5.24 5.47 4.04
C PHE A 137 3.75 5.78 4.19
N LEU A 138 3.04 5.91 3.07
CA LEU A 138 1.59 6.11 3.09
C LEU A 138 0.84 4.89 3.63
N SER A 139 1.29 3.66 3.35
CA SER A 139 0.66 2.46 3.91
C SER A 139 0.82 2.39 5.43
N PHE A 140 1.98 2.76 5.97
CA PHE A 140 2.18 2.87 7.42
C PHE A 140 1.35 3.98 8.04
N LEU A 141 1.30 5.15 7.41
CA LEU A 141 0.48 6.27 7.88
C LEU A 141 -1.01 5.91 7.90
N ALA A 142 -1.50 5.25 6.85
CA ALA A 142 -2.86 4.74 6.78
C ALA A 142 -3.13 3.73 7.91
N ALA A 143 -2.21 2.79 8.16
CA ALA A 143 -2.34 1.82 9.25
C ALA A 143 -2.46 2.52 10.62
N MET A 144 -1.61 3.52 10.89
CA MET A 144 -1.65 4.29 12.14
C MET A 144 -2.96 5.04 12.32
N LEU A 145 -3.48 5.67 11.27
CA LEU A 145 -4.73 6.43 11.33
C LEU A 145 -5.95 5.53 11.53
N VAL A 146 -5.99 4.38 10.84
CA VAL A 146 -7.05 3.37 11.03
C VAL A 146 -6.97 2.78 12.44
N ALA A 147 -5.77 2.48 12.94
CA ALA A 147 -5.56 1.96 14.29
C ALA A 147 -5.95 2.96 15.37
N HIS A 148 -5.57 4.23 15.23
CA HIS A 148 -5.91 5.29 16.18
C HIS A 148 -7.42 5.49 16.29
N TRP A 149 -8.14 5.48 15.17
CA TRP A 149 -9.60 5.56 15.18
C TRP A 149 -10.25 4.37 15.90
N MET A 150 -9.71 3.16 15.74
CA MET A 150 -10.15 2.00 16.52
C MET A 150 -9.86 2.20 18.01
N GLY A 151 -8.69 2.75 18.37
CA GLY A 151 -8.24 3.05 19.73
C GLY A 151 -9.23 3.89 20.54
N HIS A 152 -9.68 5.01 19.97
CA HIS A 152 -10.67 5.91 20.60
C HIS A 152 -12.05 5.30 20.76
N SER A 153 -12.35 4.21 20.06
CA SER A 153 -13.61 3.47 20.24
C SER A 153 -13.60 2.57 21.47
N PHE A 154 -12.43 2.30 22.08
CA PHE A 154 -12.31 1.41 23.24
C PHE A 154 -12.51 2.13 24.58
N THR A 155 -12.21 3.43 24.64
CA THR A 155 -12.29 4.22 25.89
C THR A 155 -13.70 4.72 26.22
N VAL A 156 -14.66 4.61 25.30
CA VAL A 156 -16.04 5.11 25.49
C VAL A 156 -17.02 3.99 25.88
N ILE A 157 -16.56 2.75 26.03
CA ILE A 157 -17.39 1.57 26.36
C ILE A 157 -17.01 0.95 27.73
N SER A 158 -16.06 1.54 28.46
CA SER A 158 -15.73 1.13 29.84
C SER A 158 -16.43 2.00 30.87
#